data_AF-A0A841HVM5-F1
#
_entry.id   AF-A0A841HVM5-F1
#
_cell.length_a   1.000
_cell.length_b   1.000
_cell.length_c   1.000
_cell.angle_alpha   90.00
_cell.angle_beta   90.00
_cell.angle_gamma   90.00
#
_symmetry.space_group_name_H-M   'P 1'
#
loop_
_entity.id
_entity.type
_entity.pdbx_description
1 polymer ?
#
loop_
_entity_poly.entity_id
_entity_poly.type
_entity_poly.pdbx_seq_one_letter_code
_entity_poly.pdbx_strand_id
1 'polypeptide(L)'
;MPQTLTRPNTNSSSNATAQAATVYLEVLSTLPGQNTPPAPEVRGWTLRMWPYAALGDFILEARALEAGRSLQDLIAQLGTHHLEVLAWRQHV
;
A
#
# COMPACT_ATOMS: atom_id res chain seq x y z
N MET A 1 56.52 18.71 -5.85
CA MET A 1 55.15 19.26 -5.97
C MET A 1 54.18 18.09 -6.02
N PRO A 2 53.35 17.82 -4.99
CA PRO A 2 52.42 16.70 -5.03
C PRO A 2 51.12 17.08 -5.76
N GLN A 3 50.67 16.23 -6.68
CA GLN A 3 49.44 16.40 -7.46
C GLN A 3 48.24 15.94 -6.62
N THR A 4 47.30 16.86 -6.35
CA THR A 4 46.01 16.54 -5.75
C THR A 4 45.11 15.87 -6.78
N LEU A 5 44.91 14.56 -6.61
CA LEU A 5 44.00 13.75 -7.42
C LEU A 5 42.56 14.00 -6.96
N THR A 6 41.86 14.94 -7.59
CA THR A 6 40.44 15.19 -7.33
C THR A 6 39.61 14.02 -7.87
N ARG A 7 39.22 13.08 -7.01
CA ARG A 7 38.21 12.07 -7.36
C ARG A 7 36.83 12.73 -7.30
N PRO A 8 36.04 12.75 -8.39
CA PRO A 8 34.61 13.00 -8.28
C PRO A 8 34.01 11.74 -7.65
N ASN A 9 33.90 11.68 -6.31
CA ASN A 9 33.08 10.64 -5.70
C ASN A 9 31.63 11.09 -5.79
N THR A 10 31.00 10.73 -6.89
CA THR A 10 29.56 10.77 -7.12
C THR A 10 28.86 9.91 -6.07
N ASN A 11 28.65 10.45 -4.87
CA ASN A 11 27.65 9.97 -3.94
C ASN A 11 26.25 10.34 -4.47
N SER A 12 25.94 9.87 -5.67
CA SER A 12 24.59 9.91 -6.26
C SER A 12 24.14 8.47 -6.42
N SER A 13 24.03 7.77 -5.29
CA SER A 13 23.38 6.46 -5.21
C SER A 13 22.79 6.25 -3.82
N SER A 14 22.14 7.27 -3.27
CA SER A 14 20.96 7.01 -2.44
C SER A 14 19.87 6.56 -3.39
N ASN A 15 20.03 5.34 -3.92
CA ASN A 15 18.94 4.56 -4.47
C ASN A 15 18.04 4.32 -3.27
N ALA A 16 17.22 5.33 -2.95
CA ALA A 16 16.05 5.15 -2.13
C ALA A 16 15.20 4.19 -2.96
N THR A 17 15.46 2.90 -2.81
CA THR A 17 14.41 1.91 -2.78
C THR A 17 13.48 2.42 -1.70
N ALA A 18 12.60 3.34 -2.08
CA ALA A 18 11.47 3.71 -1.29
C ALA A 18 10.80 2.38 -1.03
N GLN A 19 11.00 1.87 0.18
CA GLN A 19 10.40 0.63 0.60
C GLN A 19 8.91 0.89 0.43
N ALA A 20 8.34 0.26 -0.59
CA ALA A 20 6.93 0.33 -0.89
C ALA A 20 6.23 -0.12 0.38
N ALA A 21 5.75 0.84 1.18
CA ALA A 21 5.14 0.57 2.46
C ALA A 21 3.96 -0.37 2.20
N THR A 22 4.03 -1.56 2.80
CA THR A 22 2.94 -2.53 2.72
C THR A 22 2.06 -2.29 3.94
N VAL A 23 0.78 -2.08 3.69
CA VAL A 23 -0.23 -1.81 4.71
C VAL A 23 -1.24 -2.96 4.66
N TYR A 24 -1.62 -3.48 5.81
CA TYR A 24 -2.72 -4.44 5.93
C TYR A 24 -3.91 -3.71 6.53
N LEU A 25 -5.06 -3.77 5.86
CA LEU A 25 -6.30 -3.16 6.29
C LEU A 25 -7.33 -4.27 6.56
N GLU A 26 -8.04 -4.15 7.68
CA GLU A 26 -9.24 -4.93 7.95
C GLU A 26 -10.39 -4.18 7.31
N VAL A 27 -11.08 -4.82 6.37
CA VAL A 27 -12.16 -4.21 5.59
C VAL A 27 -13.42 -5.05 5.63
N LEU A 28 -14.56 -4.40 5.68
CA LEU A 28 -15.88 -5.01 5.61
C LEU A 28 -16.49 -4.70 4.25
N SER A 29 -17.06 -5.70 3.57
CA SER A 29 -17.89 -5.42 2.39
C SER A 29 -19.28 -4.97 2.81
N THR A 30 -19.72 -3.82 2.33
CA THR A 30 -21.08 -3.30 2.57
C THR A 30 -22.09 -3.78 1.53
N LEU A 31 -21.67 -4.61 0.56
CA LEU A 31 -22.54 -5.20 -0.45
C LEU A 31 -23.25 -6.45 0.10
N PRO A 32 -24.59 -6.46 0.18
CA PRO A 32 -25.32 -7.61 0.68
C PRO A 32 -25.18 -8.80 -0.29
N GLY A 33 -24.76 -9.95 0.24
CA GLY A 33 -24.71 -11.22 -0.50
C GLY A 33 -23.40 -11.52 -1.24
N GLN A 34 -22.36 -10.69 -1.10
CA GLN A 34 -21.02 -11.05 -1.58
C GLN A 34 -20.16 -11.64 -0.45
N ASN A 35 -19.86 -12.93 -0.56
CA ASN A 35 -18.97 -13.62 0.40
C ASN A 35 -17.49 -13.23 0.24
N THR A 36 -17.07 -12.68 -0.92
CA THR A 36 -15.72 -12.13 -1.13
C THR A 36 -15.70 -11.21 -2.36
N PRO A 37 -15.65 -9.88 -2.21
CA PRO A 37 -15.43 -8.99 -3.35
C PRO A 37 -14.04 -9.22 -3.96
N PRO A 38 -13.89 -9.07 -5.29
CA PRO A 38 -12.56 -8.95 -5.87
C PRO A 38 -11.86 -7.71 -5.27
N ALA A 39 -10.54 -7.79 -5.10
CA ALA A 39 -9.77 -6.62 -4.69
C ALA A 39 -9.98 -5.49 -5.71
N PRO A 40 -10.32 -4.26 -5.27
CA PRO A 40 -10.55 -3.16 -6.19
C PRO A 40 -9.24 -2.75 -6.88
N GLU A 41 -9.34 -2.20 -8.08
CA GLU A 41 -8.19 -1.64 -8.76
C GLU A 41 -8.02 -0.17 -8.37
N VAL A 42 -7.04 0.11 -7.52
CA VAL A 42 -6.71 1.48 -7.09
C VAL A 42 -5.41 1.91 -7.75
N ARG A 43 -5.44 3.02 -8.48
CA ARG A 43 -4.29 3.49 -9.25
C ARG A 43 -3.11 3.80 -8.33
N GLY A 44 -1.94 3.23 -8.65
CA GLY A 44 -0.73 3.42 -7.84
C GLY A 44 -0.63 2.48 -6.63
N TRP A 45 -1.56 1.54 -6.49
CA TRP A 45 -1.56 0.53 -5.45
C TRP A 45 -1.70 -0.87 -6.04
N THR A 46 -0.97 -1.82 -5.48
CA THR A 46 -1.25 -3.25 -5.66
C THR A 46 -2.08 -3.71 -4.48
N LEU A 47 -3.28 -4.19 -4.74
CA LEU A 47 -4.23 -4.63 -3.72
C LEU A 47 -4.43 -6.15 -3.79
N ARG A 48 -4.41 -6.81 -2.64
CA ARG A 48 -4.69 -8.25 -2.50
C ARG A 48 -5.65 -8.46 -1.34
N MET A 49 -6.75 -9.15 -1.59
CA MET A 49 -7.76 -9.40 -0.58
C MET A 49 -7.74 -10.87 -0.15
N TRP A 50 -7.82 -11.09 1.16
CA TRP A 50 -7.87 -12.41 1.77
C TRP A 50 -9.15 -12.53 2.59
N PRO A 51 -9.91 -13.63 2.46
CA PRO A 51 -11.06 -13.89 3.31
C PRO A 51 -10.61 -14.04 4.76
N TYR A 52 -11.22 -13.27 5.67
CA TYR A 52 -11.05 -13.45 7.11
C TYR A 52 -12.31 -14.10 7.69
N ALA A 53 -12.12 -14.98 8.66
CA ALA A 53 -13.09 -16.04 8.99
C ALA A 53 -14.38 -15.58 9.72
N ALA A 54 -14.63 -14.27 9.87
CA ALA A 54 -15.79 -13.75 10.56
C ALA A 54 -16.62 -12.84 9.63
N LEU A 55 -17.89 -13.19 9.41
CA LEU A 55 -19.00 -12.29 9.04
C LEU A 55 -18.73 -11.17 7.99
N GLY A 56 -17.98 -11.47 6.92
CA GLY A 56 -17.74 -10.49 5.84
C GLY A 56 -16.56 -9.55 6.08
N ASP A 57 -15.71 -9.85 7.07
CA ASP A 57 -14.39 -9.25 7.23
C ASP A 57 -13.38 -9.81 6.21
N PHE A 58 -12.54 -8.92 5.70
CA PHE A 58 -11.48 -9.24 4.76
C PHE A 58 -10.20 -8.54 5.18
N ILE A 59 -9.07 -9.20 4.96
CA ILE A 59 -7.76 -8.54 5.06
C ILE A 59 -7.38 -8.07 3.66
N LEU A 60 -7.24 -6.75 3.51
CA LEU A 60 -6.71 -6.11 2.33
C LEU A 60 -5.22 -5.80 2.56
N GLU A 61 -4.35 -6.49 1.84
CA GLU A 61 -2.96 -6.09 1.68
C GLU A 61 -2.88 -5.02 0.60
N ALA A 62 -2.35 -3.86 0.95
CA ALA A 62 -2.14 -2.73 0.07
C ALA A 62 -0.66 -2.37 0.00
N ARG A 63 -0.10 -2.41 -1.20
CA ARG A 63 1.28 -2.02 -1.46
C ARG A 63 1.33 -0.84 -2.40
N ALA A 64 1.93 0.26 -1.94
CA ALA A 64 2.15 1.43 -2.78
C ALA A 64 3.16 1.11 -3.89
N LEU A 65 2.83 1.43 -5.14
CA LEU A 65 3.76 1.29 -6.27
C LEU A 65 4.79 2.43 -6.31
N GLU A 66 4.47 3.55 -5.67
CA GLU A 66 5.29 4.78 -5.67
C GLU A 66 5.50 5.28 -4.24
N ALA A 67 6.67 5.86 -3.99
CA ALA A 67 6.97 6.54 -2.74
C ALA A 67 6.02 7.73 -2.53
N GLY A 68 5.46 7.88 -1.32
CA GLY A 68 4.63 9.03 -0.97
C GLY A 68 3.14 8.89 -1.27
N ARG A 69 2.66 7.69 -1.63
CA ARG A 69 1.21 7.43 -1.67
C ARG A 69 0.62 7.49 -0.27
N SER A 70 -0.47 8.25 -0.13
CA SER A 70 -1.15 8.46 1.16
C SER A 70 -2.14 7.34 1.43
N LEU A 71 -2.06 6.75 2.62
CA LEU A 71 -3.03 5.76 3.09
C LEU A 71 -4.45 6.33 3.17
N GLN A 72 -4.60 7.61 3.51
CA GLN A 72 -5.91 8.27 3.58
C GLN A 72 -6.61 8.33 2.22
N ASP A 73 -5.84 8.57 1.15
CA ASP A 73 -6.36 8.56 -0.23
C ASP A 73 -6.82 7.15 -0.63
N LEU A 74 -6.05 6.11 -0.25
CA LEU A 74 -6.47 4.73 -0.45
C LEU A 74 -7.79 4.43 0.28
N ILE A 75 -7.89 4.77 1.56
CA ILE A 75 -9.12 4.54 2.36
C ILE A 75 -10.33 5.24 1.72
N ALA A 76 -10.16 6.49 1.26
CA ALA A 76 -11.23 7.21 0.57
C ALA A 76 -11.66 6.52 -0.72
N GLN A 77 -10.71 6.01 -1.52
CA GLN A 77 -11.01 5.23 -2.72
C GLN A 77 -11.67 3.89 -2.39
N LEU A 78 -11.29 3.19 -1.32
CA LEU A 78 -11.95 1.94 -0.92
C LEU A 78 -13.43 2.15 -0.58
N GLY A 79 -13.78 3.28 0.03
CA GLY A 79 -15.17 3.64 0.31
C GLY A 79 -16.05 3.75 -0.95
N THR A 80 -15.49 4.16 -2.10
CA THR A 80 -16.25 4.19 -3.37
C THR A 80 -16.49 2.79 -3.95
N HIS A 81 -15.72 1.81 -3.50
CA HIS A 81 -15.82 0.40 -3.89
C HIS A 81 -16.66 -0.44 -2.91
N HIS A 82 -17.47 0.20 -2.04
CA HIS A 82 -18.28 -0.48 -1.03
C HIS A 82 -17.47 -1.32 -0.03
N LEU A 83 -16.23 -0.88 0.25
CA LEU A 83 -15.37 -1.46 1.27
C LEU A 83 -15.16 -0.43 2.37
N GLU A 84 -15.59 -0.79 3.58
CA GLU A 84 -15.38 0.02 4.77
C GLU A 84 -14.13 -0.45 5.49
N VAL A 85 -13.22 0.45 5.82
CA VAL A 85 -11.99 0.13 6.56
C VAL A 85 -12.27 0.23 8.05
N LEU A 86 -12.12 -0.88 8.77
CA LEU A 86 -12.35 -0.97 10.22
C LEU A 86 -11.06 -0.65 10.99
N ALA A 87 -9.94 -1.19 10.53
CA ALA A 87 -8.63 -0.98 11.12
C ALA A 87 -7.52 -1.14 10.08
N TRP A 88 -6.33 -0.65 10.38
CA TRP A 88 -5.17 -0.83 9.51
C TRP A 88 -3.86 -0.82 10.31
N ARG A 89 -2.87 -1.55 9.81
CA ARG A 89 -1.50 -1.57 10.32
C ARG A 89 -0.52 -1.41 9.16
N GLN A 90 0.42 -0.47 9.31
CA GLN A 90 1.52 -0.30 8.38
C GLN A 90 2.69 -1.20 8.83
N HIS A 91 3.17 -2.05 7.94
CA HIS A 91 4.39 -2.80 8.19
C HIS A 91 5.57 -1.93 7.76
N VAL A 92 6.41 -1.54 8.73
CA VAL A 92 7.66 -0.80 8.54
C VAL A 92 8.85 -1.73 8.51
#